data_AF-A0A7C4J8B8-F1
#
_entry.id   AF-A0A7C4J8B8-F1
#
_cell.length_a   1.000
_cell.length_b   1.000
_cell.length_c   1.000
_cell.angle_alpha   90.00
_cell.angle_beta   90.00
_cell.angle_gamma   90.00
#
_symmetry.space_group_name_H-M   'P 1'
#
loop_
_entity.id
_entity.type
_entity.pdbx_description
1 polymer ?
#
loop_
_entity_poly.entity_id
_entity_poly.type
_entity_poly.pdbx_seq_one_letter_code
_entity_poly.pdbx_strand_id
1 'polypeptide(L)'
;MNNHPPLLSISPTDFGCEIYWTGAASSVAFDLESVRRYLLQLEQPLWVVRQNGHLGVSGEGRLAIASAPDTLPLEAFTPALPPERLGNPSFCQAYGTRYAMYAGAMANGIASEEMVIALGKAGLMGSFGAGGLSPARIEDAIVKVKEALPDGPYAFNLLNSPNEPALERRTVELYLKHGVRVVEASAYLALTTNLVHYRAAGLSLVRQHQRRGITAGMGRHHRRRGRGAEHARPESKCGADDRHYRLDLVGTARHRAVCVQTADGPPGIAGESVAKRGGNPAGHPDATELSKRGTTPELSL
;
A
#
# COMPACT_ATOMS: atom_id res chain seq x y z
N MET A 1 3.87 8.05 -47.11
CA MET A 1 4.13 8.82 -45.87
C MET A 1 2.88 8.70 -45.02
N ASN A 2 2.87 7.79 -44.04
CA ASN A 2 1.71 7.53 -43.21
C ASN A 2 1.60 8.64 -42.15
N ASN A 3 0.68 9.58 -42.37
CA ASN A 3 0.25 10.55 -41.37
C ASN A 3 -0.63 9.84 -40.34
N HIS A 4 0.00 9.19 -39.36
CA HIS A 4 -0.68 8.94 -38.10
C HIS A 4 -0.62 10.24 -37.28
N PRO A 5 -1.76 10.77 -36.80
CA PRO A 5 -1.72 11.87 -35.83
C PRO A 5 -0.95 11.41 -34.58
N PRO A 6 -0.19 12.27 -33.91
CA PRO A 6 0.48 11.91 -32.67
C PRO A 6 -0.56 11.41 -31.66
N LEU A 7 -0.26 10.30 -30.99
CA LEU A 7 -1.11 9.64 -29.98
C LEU A 7 -1.48 10.55 -28.79
N LEU A 8 -0.89 11.75 -28.70
CA LEU A 8 -1.22 12.82 -27.79
C LEU A 8 -1.18 14.15 -28.56
N SER A 9 -2.28 14.50 -29.24
CA SER A 9 -2.52 15.87 -29.71
C SER A 9 -3.32 16.59 -28.64
N ILE A 10 -2.65 17.34 -27.77
CA ILE A 10 -3.32 18.32 -26.92
C ILE A 10 -3.49 19.55 -27.82
N SER A 11 -4.68 19.77 -28.36
CA SER A 11 -4.96 21.01 -29.08
C SER A 11 -4.73 22.19 -28.13
N PRO A 12 -3.94 23.20 -28.51
CA PRO A 12 -3.89 24.44 -27.75
C PRO A 12 -5.26 25.09 -27.92
N THR A 13 -6.09 25.10 -26.86
CA THR A 13 -7.28 25.96 -26.62
C THR A 13 -8.57 25.30 -26.09
N ASP A 14 -8.54 24.22 -25.30
CA ASP A 14 -9.75 23.83 -24.53
C ASP A 14 -9.86 24.51 -23.14
N PHE A 15 -8.82 25.20 -22.68
CA PHE A 15 -8.78 25.84 -21.33
C PHE A 15 -8.72 27.37 -21.34
N GLY A 16 -8.81 28.03 -22.50
CA GLY A 16 -8.91 29.50 -22.60
C GLY A 16 -7.69 30.32 -22.14
N CYS A 17 -6.57 29.68 -21.77
CA CYS A 17 -5.35 30.36 -21.37
C CYS A 17 -4.12 29.62 -21.93
N GLU A 18 -3.24 30.34 -22.62
CA GLU A 18 -1.94 29.80 -23.02
C GLU A 18 -1.03 29.69 -21.81
N ILE A 19 -0.54 28.48 -21.54
CA ILE A 19 0.41 28.21 -20.48
C ILE A 19 1.82 28.07 -21.06
N TYR A 20 2.79 28.57 -20.31
CA TYR A 20 4.17 28.66 -20.73
C TYR A 20 5.06 27.90 -19.74
N TRP A 21 6.27 27.58 -20.19
CA TRP A 21 7.33 27.03 -19.38
C TRP A 21 8.50 28.01 -19.38
N THR A 22 9.14 28.18 -18.23
CA THR A 22 10.41 28.90 -18.14
C THR A 22 11.47 28.01 -17.50
N GLY A 23 12.64 27.99 -18.14
CA GLY A 23 13.79 27.18 -17.79
C GLY A 23 14.89 27.41 -18.81
N ALA A 24 16.06 26.80 -18.59
CA ALA A 24 17.17 26.94 -19.53
C ALA A 24 16.79 26.30 -20.88
N ALA A 25 16.75 27.08 -21.95
CA ALA A 25 16.46 26.57 -23.29
C ALA A 25 17.40 25.42 -23.72
N SER A 26 18.63 25.40 -23.21
CA SER A 26 19.61 24.33 -23.43
C SER A 26 19.30 23.03 -22.68
N SER A 27 18.37 23.03 -21.72
CA SER A 27 17.92 21.82 -20.99
C SER A 27 16.93 20.97 -21.79
N VAL A 28 16.34 21.57 -22.84
CA VAL A 28 15.34 20.92 -23.69
C VAL A 28 16.02 19.91 -24.60
N ALA A 29 15.67 18.65 -24.41
CA ALA A 29 16.15 17.54 -25.22
C ALA A 29 15.21 17.25 -26.39
N PHE A 30 15.80 16.94 -27.53
CA PHE A 30 15.11 16.52 -28.76
C PHE A 30 15.54 15.13 -29.23
N ASP A 31 16.67 14.62 -28.74
CA ASP A 31 17.17 13.29 -29.04
C ASP A 31 16.50 12.22 -28.17
N LEU A 32 16.34 11.02 -28.74
CA LEU A 32 15.61 9.92 -28.10
C LEU A 32 16.26 9.45 -26.79
N GLU A 33 17.59 9.50 -26.68
CA GLU A 33 18.33 9.04 -25.51
C GLU A 33 18.06 9.96 -24.30
N SER A 34 18.18 11.27 -24.50
CA SER A 34 17.89 12.27 -23.47
C SER A 34 16.41 12.29 -23.09
N VAL A 35 15.51 12.17 -24.07
CA VAL A 35 14.06 12.05 -23.80
C VAL A 35 13.77 10.81 -22.95
N ARG A 36 14.34 9.65 -23.30
CA ARG A 36 14.21 8.42 -22.51
C ARG A 36 14.76 8.61 -21.09
N ARG A 37 15.92 9.25 -20.95
CA ARG A 37 16.52 9.53 -19.65
C ARG A 37 15.60 10.36 -18.76
N TYR A 38 14.98 11.42 -19.30
CA TYR A 38 14.05 12.24 -18.52
C TYR A 38 12.75 11.48 -18.19
N LEU A 39 12.21 10.70 -19.13
CA LEU A 39 11.01 9.88 -18.87
C LEU A 39 11.20 8.85 -17.76
N LEU A 40 12.43 8.38 -17.52
CA LEU A 40 12.74 7.40 -16.47
C LEU A 40 12.99 8.06 -15.08
N GLN A 41 13.03 9.40 -14.98
CA GLN A 41 13.20 10.12 -13.72
C GLN A 41 11.86 10.43 -13.07
N LEU A 42 11.18 9.39 -12.56
CA LEU A 42 9.82 9.50 -12.01
C LEU A 42 9.72 10.39 -10.77
N GLU A 43 10.85 10.64 -10.09
CA GLU A 43 10.94 11.53 -8.93
C GLU A 43 10.95 13.02 -9.32
N GLN A 44 11.09 13.34 -10.61
CA GLN A 44 11.13 14.70 -11.11
C GLN A 44 9.90 15.01 -11.98
N PRO A 45 9.45 16.28 -12.00
CA PRO A 45 8.49 16.72 -12.99
C PRO A 45 9.09 16.67 -14.40
N LEU A 46 8.25 16.39 -15.39
CA LEU A 46 8.62 16.40 -16.80
C LEU A 46 7.82 17.47 -17.53
N TRP A 47 8.48 18.20 -18.40
CA TRP A 47 7.92 19.28 -19.19
C TRP A 47 8.08 18.95 -20.67
N VAL A 48 6.99 19.04 -21.42
CA VAL A 48 6.99 18.94 -22.89
C VAL A 48 6.70 20.32 -23.44
N VAL A 49 7.68 20.88 -24.14
CA VAL A 49 7.64 22.27 -24.63
C VAL A 49 7.81 22.32 -26.14
N ARG A 50 7.34 23.38 -26.76
CA ARG A 50 7.59 23.64 -28.18
C ARG A 50 8.70 24.67 -28.34
N GLN A 51 9.78 24.29 -29.00
CA GLN A 51 10.89 25.19 -29.33
C GLN A 51 11.17 25.10 -30.82
N ASN A 52 11.19 26.24 -31.52
CA ASN A 52 11.46 26.31 -32.96
C ASN A 52 10.58 25.35 -33.80
N GLY A 53 9.32 25.15 -33.41
CA GLY A 53 8.37 24.26 -34.08
C GLY A 53 8.46 22.78 -33.67
N HIS A 54 9.53 22.37 -32.97
CA HIS A 54 9.74 21.00 -32.53
C HIS A 54 9.27 20.80 -31.08
N LEU A 55 8.75 19.60 -30.79
CA LEU A 55 8.49 19.17 -29.42
C LEU A 55 9.79 18.69 -28.78
N GLY A 56 10.11 19.25 -27.62
CA GLY A 56 11.24 18.86 -26.81
C GLY A 56 10.81 18.59 -25.37
N VAL A 57 11.67 17.89 -24.63
CA VAL A 57 11.40 17.47 -23.25
C VAL A 57 12.47 18.03 -22.32
N SER A 58 12.07 18.55 -21.17
CA SER A 58 12.99 18.94 -20.09
C SER A 58 12.56 18.32 -18.76
N GLY A 59 13.54 17.93 -17.94
CA GLY A 59 13.35 17.49 -16.56
C GLY A 59 13.37 18.64 -15.54
N GLU A 60 13.52 19.89 -16.00
CA GLU A 60 13.62 21.06 -15.14
C GLU A 60 12.77 22.23 -15.66
N GLY A 61 12.67 23.27 -14.84
CA GLY A 61 11.90 24.48 -15.13
C GLY A 61 10.62 24.58 -14.32
N ARG A 62 9.80 25.56 -14.67
CA ARG A 62 8.60 25.92 -13.92
C ARG A 62 7.50 26.43 -14.83
N LEU A 63 6.26 26.28 -14.39
CA LEU A 63 5.09 26.85 -15.05
C LEU A 63 5.17 28.38 -15.05
N ALA A 64 4.84 28.98 -16.18
CA ALA A 64 4.64 30.40 -16.37
C ALA A 64 3.24 30.64 -16.98
N ILE A 65 2.58 31.71 -16.54
CA ILE A 65 1.19 32.04 -16.94
C ILE A 65 1.19 33.17 -17.99
N ALA A 66 2.34 33.77 -18.27
CA ALA A 66 2.50 34.84 -19.25
C ALA A 66 3.68 34.56 -20.17
N SER A 67 3.53 34.97 -21.42
CA SER A 67 4.62 34.98 -22.40
C SER A 67 5.68 36.01 -22.00
N ALA A 68 6.93 35.58 -22.02
CA ALA A 68 8.12 36.42 -21.87
C ALA A 68 9.24 35.91 -22.79
N PRO A 69 10.29 36.70 -23.08
CA PRO A 69 11.35 36.32 -24.00
C PRO A 69 12.02 34.96 -23.69
N ASP A 70 12.11 34.60 -22.40
CA ASP A 70 12.74 33.36 -21.92
C ASP A 70 11.71 32.27 -21.57
N THR A 71 10.54 32.31 -22.21
CA THR A 71 9.49 31.31 -22.04
C THR A 71 9.23 30.55 -23.33
N LEU A 72 8.88 29.27 -23.21
CA LEU A 72 8.45 28.43 -24.32
C LEU A 72 6.99 28.02 -24.11
N PRO A 73 6.20 27.86 -25.19
CA PRO A 73 4.88 27.24 -25.09
C PRO A 73 4.97 25.87 -24.41
N LEU A 74 4.14 25.65 -23.38
CA LEU A 74 4.04 24.38 -22.67
C LEU A 74 2.92 23.54 -23.31
N GLU A 75 3.28 22.34 -23.77
CA GLU A 75 2.38 21.45 -24.50
C GLU A 75 1.84 20.35 -23.59
N ALA A 76 2.68 19.83 -22.70
CA ALA A 76 2.31 18.82 -21.71
C ALA A 76 3.20 18.89 -20.46
N PHE A 77 2.68 18.37 -19.35
CA PHE A 77 3.37 18.30 -18.08
C PHE A 77 2.98 17.03 -17.33
N THR A 78 3.95 16.42 -16.65
CA THR A 78 3.65 15.46 -15.58
C THR A 78 4.38 15.87 -14.30
N PRO A 79 3.71 15.85 -13.13
CA PRO A 79 4.39 16.04 -11.87
C PRO A 79 5.31 14.85 -11.56
N ALA A 80 6.12 14.98 -10.51
CA ALA A 80 6.81 13.84 -9.91
C ALA A 80 5.78 12.78 -9.46
N LEU A 81 5.93 11.56 -9.98
CA LEU A 81 5.09 10.40 -9.72
C LEU A 81 5.97 9.21 -9.32
N PRO A 82 6.68 9.29 -8.17
CA PRO A 82 7.50 8.18 -7.72
C PRO A 82 6.61 6.99 -7.28
N PRO A 83 7.13 5.75 -7.28
CA PRO A 83 6.32 4.55 -7.05
C PRO A 83 5.58 4.53 -5.70
N GLU A 84 6.06 5.25 -4.69
CA GLU A 84 5.43 5.45 -3.38
C GLU A 84 4.05 6.12 -3.45
N ARG A 85 3.76 6.83 -4.55
CA ARG A 85 2.45 7.46 -4.78
C ARG A 85 1.41 6.51 -5.35
N LEU A 86 1.80 5.30 -5.75
CA LEU A 86 0.88 4.30 -6.27
C LEU A 86 0.11 3.62 -5.13
N GLY A 87 -1.18 3.40 -5.33
CA GLY A 87 -2.06 2.74 -4.38
C GLY A 87 -2.63 3.67 -3.30
N ASN A 88 -3.08 3.10 -2.19
CA ASN A 88 -3.74 3.85 -1.12
C ASN A 88 -2.74 4.25 -0.03
N PRO A 89 -2.49 5.55 0.23
CA PRO A 89 -1.52 5.99 1.24
C PRO A 89 -1.88 5.55 2.66
N SER A 90 -3.16 5.30 2.95
CA SER A 90 -3.62 4.77 4.24
C SER A 90 -3.07 3.36 4.50
N PHE A 91 -2.76 2.58 3.46
CA PHE A 91 -2.11 1.27 3.61
C PHE A 91 -0.70 1.45 4.18
N CYS A 92 0.11 2.30 3.53
CA CYS A 92 1.47 2.60 3.97
C CYS A 92 1.49 3.13 5.41
N GLN A 93 0.56 4.03 5.73
CA GLN A 93 0.43 4.58 7.10
C GLN A 93 0.03 3.52 8.12
N ALA A 94 -0.91 2.63 7.79
CA ALA A 94 -1.40 1.60 8.71
C ALA A 94 -0.35 0.52 8.97
N TYR A 95 0.41 0.13 7.95
CA TYR A 95 1.33 -1.01 7.99
C TYR A 95 2.80 -0.61 8.14
N GLY A 96 3.13 0.68 8.10
CA GLY A 96 4.51 1.16 8.17
C GLY A 96 5.34 0.81 6.95
N THR A 97 4.72 0.65 5.78
CA THR A 97 5.42 0.35 4.53
C THR A 97 5.73 1.62 3.72
N ARG A 98 6.77 1.54 2.89
CA ARG A 98 7.13 2.56 1.89
C ARG A 98 6.21 2.50 0.66
N TYR A 99 5.79 1.30 0.28
CA TYR A 99 4.95 1.06 -0.90
C TYR A 99 3.62 0.41 -0.52
N ALA A 100 2.57 0.72 -1.28
CA ALA A 100 1.24 0.11 -1.14
C ALA A 100 1.19 -1.26 -1.84
N MET A 101 2.12 -2.13 -1.45
CA MET A 101 2.32 -3.47 -2.00
C MET A 101 2.77 -4.40 -0.89
N TYR A 102 2.39 -5.67 -0.97
CA TYR A 102 2.94 -6.73 -0.12
C TYR A 102 3.17 -8.01 -0.91
N ALA A 103 4.11 -8.83 -0.47
CA ALA A 103 4.26 -10.20 -0.96
C ALA A 103 3.39 -11.15 -0.13
N GLY A 104 2.46 -11.83 -0.81
CA GLY A 104 1.55 -12.79 -0.20
C GLY A 104 2.26 -14.05 0.27
N ALA A 105 1.66 -14.74 1.24
CA ALA A 105 2.22 -15.94 1.79
C ALA A 105 2.24 -17.10 0.79
N MET A 106 3.30 -17.89 0.86
CA MET A 106 3.46 -19.14 0.14
C MET A 106 3.74 -20.24 1.16
N ALA A 107 2.87 -21.25 1.21
CA ALA A 107 2.82 -22.27 2.26
C ALA A 107 4.15 -23.04 2.44
N ASN A 108 4.24 -23.79 3.55
CA ASN A 108 5.40 -24.61 3.93
C ASN A 108 6.71 -23.80 4.03
N GLY A 109 6.62 -22.51 4.37
CA GLY A 109 7.78 -21.63 4.49
C GLY A 109 8.44 -21.24 3.17
N ILE A 110 7.77 -21.42 2.01
CA ILE A 110 8.26 -20.90 0.73
C ILE A 110 8.41 -19.38 0.79
N ALA A 111 7.41 -18.69 1.37
CA ALA A 111 7.59 -17.32 1.84
C ALA A 111 8.36 -17.38 3.17
N SER A 112 9.69 -17.48 3.04
CA SER A 112 10.60 -17.77 4.16
C SER A 112 10.88 -16.55 5.05
N GLU A 113 11.53 -16.78 6.19
CA GLU A 113 11.99 -15.68 7.05
C GLU A 113 12.95 -14.75 6.32
N GLU A 114 13.87 -15.28 5.50
CA GLU A 114 14.81 -14.49 4.72
C GLU A 114 14.09 -13.55 3.75
N MET A 115 13.07 -14.07 3.06
CA MET A 115 12.25 -13.27 2.14
C MET A 115 11.50 -12.17 2.89
N VAL A 116 10.82 -12.50 3.99
CA VAL A 116 10.08 -11.52 4.80
C VAL A 116 11.02 -10.45 5.38
N ILE A 117 12.19 -10.85 5.88
CA ILE A 117 13.20 -9.93 6.42
C ILE A 117 13.73 -9.01 5.34
N ALA A 118 14.05 -9.54 4.15
CA ALA A 118 14.54 -8.74 3.03
C ALA A 118 13.51 -7.69 2.58
N LEU A 119 12.23 -8.10 2.45
CA LEU A 119 11.13 -7.19 2.11
C LEU A 119 10.93 -6.12 3.18
N GLY A 120 10.87 -6.51 4.46
CA GLY A 120 10.69 -5.57 5.57
C GLY A 120 11.78 -4.51 5.61
N LYS A 121 13.05 -4.91 5.43
CA LYS A 121 14.20 -3.98 5.36
C LYS A 121 14.13 -3.03 4.16
N ALA A 122 13.48 -3.44 3.07
CA ALA A 122 13.24 -2.59 1.89
C ALA A 122 12.00 -1.68 2.03
N GLY A 123 11.27 -1.76 3.15
CA GLY A 123 10.03 -1.02 3.38
C GLY A 123 8.81 -1.65 2.70
N LEU A 124 8.87 -2.92 2.35
CA LEU A 124 7.75 -3.70 1.81
C LEU A 124 7.21 -4.66 2.87
N MET A 125 5.90 -4.93 2.83
CA MET A 125 5.32 -5.96 3.68
C MET A 125 5.54 -7.34 3.06
N GLY A 126 6.06 -8.30 3.84
CA GLY A 126 6.10 -9.72 3.48
C GLY A 126 5.30 -10.55 4.46
N SER A 127 4.52 -11.51 3.97
CA SER A 127 3.74 -12.43 4.79
C SER A 127 4.40 -13.81 4.87
N PHE A 128 4.80 -14.23 6.08
CA PHE A 128 5.45 -15.52 6.28
C PHE A 128 4.49 -16.68 5.99
N GLY A 129 5.01 -17.68 5.27
CA GLY A 129 4.30 -18.88 4.81
C GLY A 129 4.01 -19.92 5.88
N ALA A 130 3.22 -19.57 6.90
CA ALA A 130 2.95 -20.44 8.05
C ALA A 130 2.11 -21.69 7.74
N GLY A 131 1.28 -21.67 6.69
CA GLY A 131 0.41 -22.79 6.34
C GLY A 131 1.18 -24.11 6.13
N GLY A 132 0.74 -25.18 6.78
CA GLY A 132 1.38 -26.51 6.70
C GLY A 132 2.58 -26.71 7.63
N LEU A 133 3.04 -25.69 8.35
CA LEU A 133 4.13 -25.79 9.31
C LEU A 133 3.64 -26.16 10.72
N SER A 134 4.51 -26.80 11.50
CA SER A 134 4.23 -27.10 12.91
C SER A 134 4.24 -25.83 13.78
N PRO A 135 3.53 -25.81 14.92
CA PRO A 135 3.55 -24.67 15.83
C PRO A 135 4.95 -24.27 16.30
N ALA A 136 5.83 -25.24 16.56
CA ALA A 136 7.22 -24.97 16.93
C ALA A 136 7.99 -24.25 15.81
N ARG A 137 7.84 -24.70 14.56
CA ARG A 137 8.48 -24.07 13.41
C ARG A 137 7.98 -22.65 13.15
N ILE A 138 6.69 -22.41 13.38
CA ILE A 138 6.09 -21.07 13.32
C ILE A 138 6.66 -20.18 14.43
N GLU A 139 6.79 -20.69 15.65
CA GLU A 139 7.39 -19.96 16.77
C GLU A 139 8.84 -19.55 16.48
N ASP A 140 9.67 -20.46 15.94
CA ASP A 140 11.04 -20.16 15.52
C ASP A 140 11.08 -19.04 14.47
N ALA A 141 10.17 -19.08 13.49
CA ALA A 141 10.07 -18.05 12.45
C ALA A 141 9.68 -16.68 13.05
N ILE A 142 8.74 -16.66 14.00
CA ILE A 142 8.32 -15.42 14.67
C ILE A 142 9.50 -14.78 15.39
N VAL A 143 10.25 -15.56 16.17
CA VAL A 143 11.42 -15.06 16.92
C VAL A 143 12.44 -14.46 15.96
N LYS A 144 12.83 -15.22 14.93
CA LYS A 144 13.82 -14.78 13.93
C LYS A 144 13.41 -13.51 13.17
N VAL A 145 12.17 -13.45 12.68
CA VAL A 145 11.67 -12.28 11.94
C VAL A 145 11.60 -11.06 12.86
N LYS A 146 11.12 -11.23 14.10
CA LYS A 146 10.98 -10.13 15.06
C LYS A 146 12.33 -9.60 15.53
N GLU A 147 13.34 -10.44 15.71
CA GLU A 147 14.71 -10.02 16.02
C GLU A 147 15.29 -9.16 14.89
N ALA A 148 15.02 -9.51 13.64
CA ALA A 148 15.52 -8.77 12.47
C ALA A 148 14.70 -7.52 12.12
N LEU A 149 13.42 -7.48 12.51
CA LEU A 149 12.47 -6.40 12.22
C LEU A 149 11.66 -6.05 13.49
N PRO A 150 12.29 -5.47 14.54
CA PRO A 150 11.62 -5.24 15.82
C PRO A 150 10.39 -4.33 15.72
N ASP A 151 10.41 -3.38 14.79
CA ASP A 151 9.33 -2.42 14.52
C ASP A 151 8.54 -2.76 13.23
N GLY A 152 8.79 -3.92 12.63
CA GLY A 152 8.21 -4.30 11.33
C GLY A 152 8.88 -3.61 10.13
N PRO A 153 8.21 -3.59 8.96
CA PRO A 153 6.93 -4.24 8.66
C PRO A 153 7.10 -5.74 8.38
N TYR A 154 6.23 -6.59 8.93
CA TYR A 154 6.08 -8.00 8.57
C TYR A 154 4.68 -8.51 8.91
N ALA A 155 4.24 -9.55 8.22
CA ALA A 155 2.99 -10.26 8.47
C ALA A 155 3.24 -11.76 8.59
N PHE A 156 2.27 -12.47 9.17
CA PHE A 156 2.25 -13.93 9.21
C PHE A 156 0.93 -14.44 8.64
N ASN A 157 1.00 -15.49 7.82
CA ASN A 157 -0.20 -16.12 7.30
C ASN A 157 -0.99 -16.81 8.43
N LEU A 158 -2.30 -16.62 8.43
CA LEU A 158 -3.24 -17.41 9.21
C LEU A 158 -4.12 -18.17 8.21
N LEU A 159 -3.76 -19.42 7.95
CA LEU A 159 -4.48 -20.28 7.03
C LEU A 159 -5.67 -20.92 7.73
N ASN A 160 -6.87 -20.74 7.19
CA ASN A 160 -8.06 -21.44 7.68
C ASN A 160 -7.88 -22.96 7.54
N SER A 161 -8.18 -23.70 8.62
CA SER A 161 -8.08 -25.16 8.67
C SER A 161 -9.42 -25.75 9.15
N PRO A 162 -10.45 -25.83 8.27
CA PRO A 162 -11.81 -26.23 8.67
C PRO A 162 -11.87 -27.60 9.36
N ASN A 163 -11.02 -28.53 8.91
CA ASN A 163 -10.96 -29.90 9.45
C ASN A 163 -10.10 -29.99 10.73
N GLU A 164 -9.32 -28.95 11.05
CA GLU A 164 -8.43 -28.90 12.21
C GLU A 164 -8.50 -27.54 12.95
N PRO A 165 -9.65 -27.14 13.52
CA PRO A 165 -9.80 -25.82 14.18
C PRO A 165 -8.87 -25.59 15.37
N ALA A 166 -8.36 -26.67 15.98
CA ALA A 166 -7.38 -26.61 17.06
C ALA A 166 -6.02 -26.09 16.56
N LEU A 167 -5.65 -26.36 15.31
CA LEU A 167 -4.41 -25.85 14.72
C LEU A 167 -4.49 -24.34 14.55
N GLU A 168 -5.58 -23.83 13.96
CA GLU A 168 -5.82 -22.40 13.81
C GLU A 168 -5.79 -21.68 15.18
N ARG A 169 -6.43 -22.28 16.20
CA ARG A 169 -6.41 -21.74 17.56
C ARG A 169 -5.00 -21.61 18.12
N ARG A 170 -4.18 -22.67 18.04
CA ARG A 170 -2.80 -22.66 18.53
C ARG A 170 -1.95 -21.64 17.80
N THR A 171 -2.13 -21.48 16.50
CA THR A 171 -1.45 -20.46 15.70
C THR A 171 -1.83 -19.05 16.16
N VAL A 172 -3.12 -18.80 16.39
CA VAL A 172 -3.59 -17.53 16.97
C VAL A 172 -2.97 -17.29 18.35
N GLU A 173 -2.98 -18.28 19.24
CA GLU A 173 -2.36 -18.18 20.56
C GLU A 173 -0.86 -17.83 20.49
N LEU A 174 -0.12 -18.43 19.55
CA LEU A 174 1.28 -18.09 19.29
C LEU A 174 1.44 -16.63 18.82
N TYR A 175 0.62 -16.19 17.87
CA TYR A 175 0.65 -14.81 17.38
C TYR A 175 0.33 -13.80 18.48
N LEU A 176 -0.64 -14.11 19.35
CA LEU A 176 -0.97 -13.31 20.51
C LEU A 176 0.19 -13.27 21.53
N LYS A 177 0.76 -14.42 21.87
CA LYS A 177 1.88 -14.58 22.82
C LYS A 177 3.10 -13.77 22.40
N HIS A 178 3.47 -13.82 21.13
CA HIS A 178 4.66 -13.13 20.61
C HIS A 178 4.40 -11.69 20.16
N GLY A 179 3.15 -11.24 20.21
CA GLY A 179 2.78 -9.89 19.82
C GLY A 179 2.87 -9.65 18.31
N VAL A 180 2.65 -10.68 17.48
CA VAL A 180 2.47 -10.50 16.04
C VAL A 180 1.26 -9.59 15.82
N ARG A 181 1.48 -8.52 15.04
CA ARG A 181 0.48 -7.46 14.85
C ARG A 181 -0.24 -7.54 13.52
N VAL A 182 0.35 -8.13 12.49
CA VAL A 182 -0.27 -8.23 11.17
C VAL A 182 -0.40 -9.68 10.79
N VAL A 183 -1.62 -10.08 10.43
CA VAL A 183 -1.88 -11.40 9.84
C VAL A 183 -2.49 -11.27 8.45
N GLU A 184 -2.11 -12.19 7.57
CA GLU A 184 -2.81 -12.43 6.32
C GLU A 184 -3.76 -13.62 6.52
N ALA A 185 -5.07 -13.35 6.62
CA ALA A 185 -6.09 -14.37 6.72
C ALA A 185 -6.43 -14.91 5.33
N SER A 186 -6.14 -16.18 5.07
CA SER A 186 -6.36 -16.83 3.77
C SER A 186 -7.19 -18.11 3.88
N ALA A 187 -7.87 -18.47 2.79
CA ALA A 187 -8.76 -19.64 2.67
C ALA A 187 -9.97 -19.66 3.65
N TYR A 188 -10.36 -18.50 4.19
CA TYR A 188 -11.58 -18.37 5.00
C TYR A 188 -12.82 -18.34 4.11
N LEU A 189 -13.77 -19.25 4.36
CA LEU A 189 -15.11 -19.22 3.75
C LEU A 189 -16.11 -18.39 4.58
N ALA A 190 -15.82 -18.26 5.87
CA ALA A 190 -16.59 -17.48 6.83
C ALA A 190 -15.68 -17.07 7.99
N LEU A 191 -16.12 -16.12 8.81
CA LEU A 191 -15.42 -15.77 10.04
C LEU A 191 -15.38 -16.95 11.01
N THR A 192 -14.22 -17.19 11.62
CA THR A 192 -14.05 -18.15 12.71
C THR A 192 -13.92 -17.42 14.05
N THR A 193 -14.24 -18.11 15.14
CA THR A 193 -13.99 -17.59 16.50
C THR A 193 -12.51 -17.25 16.72
N ASN A 194 -11.59 -18.01 16.12
CA ASN A 194 -10.15 -17.78 16.27
C ASN A 194 -9.71 -16.48 15.58
N LEU A 195 -10.18 -16.23 14.35
CA LEU A 195 -9.90 -14.98 13.64
C LEU A 195 -10.51 -13.77 14.36
N VAL A 196 -11.75 -13.90 14.84
CA VAL A 196 -12.41 -12.87 15.65
C VAL A 196 -11.63 -12.61 16.94
N HIS A 197 -11.18 -13.65 17.63
CA HIS A 197 -10.39 -13.54 18.86
C HIS A 197 -9.08 -12.78 18.60
N TYR A 198 -8.33 -13.14 17.56
CA TYR A 198 -7.10 -12.45 17.20
C TYR A 198 -7.32 -10.93 17.03
N ARG A 199 -8.35 -10.57 16.25
CA ARG A 199 -8.69 -9.16 15.96
C ARG A 199 -9.18 -8.42 17.21
N ALA A 200 -10.12 -9.00 17.95
CA ALA A 200 -10.72 -8.37 19.14
C ALA A 200 -9.71 -8.17 20.27
N ALA A 201 -8.81 -9.13 20.48
CA ALA A 201 -7.75 -9.04 21.49
C ALA A 201 -6.73 -7.91 21.22
N GLY A 202 -6.77 -7.29 20.04
CA GLY A 202 -5.92 -6.16 19.67
C GLY A 202 -6.56 -4.78 19.88
N LEU A 203 -7.82 -4.71 20.33
CA LEU A 203 -8.54 -3.44 20.50
C LEU A 203 -8.16 -2.76 21.83
N SER A 204 -8.01 -1.43 21.79
CA SER A 204 -7.75 -0.62 22.98
C SER A 204 -8.43 0.75 22.87
N LEU A 205 -8.70 1.40 24.00
CA LEU A 205 -9.24 2.75 24.03
C LEU A 205 -8.10 3.78 23.93
N VAL A 206 -8.25 4.75 23.04
CA VAL A 206 -7.34 5.90 22.94
C VAL A 206 -7.98 7.13 23.56
N ARG A 207 -7.20 7.89 24.34
CA ARG A 207 -7.62 9.19 24.90
C ARG A 207 -7.40 10.27 23.84
N GLN A 208 -8.45 10.98 23.44
CA GLN A 208 -8.28 12.17 22.61
C GLN A 208 -8.20 13.42 23.48
N HIS A 209 -7.10 14.17 23.38
CA HIS A 209 -7.05 15.52 23.92
C HIS A 209 -7.79 16.46 22.97
N GLN A 210 -8.96 16.94 23.38
CA GLN A 210 -9.70 17.94 22.65
C GLN A 210 -8.92 19.26 22.70
N ARG A 211 -8.29 19.64 21.58
CA ARG A 211 -7.80 21.01 21.41
C ARG A 211 -9.04 21.92 21.41
N ARG A 212 -9.34 22.54 22.56
CA ARG A 212 -10.30 23.65 22.64
C ARG A 212 -9.79 24.75 21.72
N GLY A 213 -10.34 24.85 20.52
CA GLY A 213 -10.17 26.01 19.67
C GLY A 213 -10.72 27.21 20.43
N ILE A 214 -9.84 28.11 20.87
CA ILE A 214 -10.23 29.43 21.31
C ILE A 214 -10.60 30.18 20.03
N THR A 215 -11.84 30.04 19.58
CA THR A 215 -12.44 31.05 18.70
C THR A 215 -12.67 32.28 19.57
N ALA A 216 -11.71 33.20 19.55
CA ALA A 216 -11.90 34.56 20.05
C ALA A 216 -12.97 35.23 19.17
N GLY A 217 -14.23 35.07 19.55
CA GLY A 217 -15.34 35.81 18.98
C GLY A 217 -15.17 37.28 19.32
N MET A 218 -14.72 38.07 18.35
CA MET A 218 -14.75 39.52 18.38
C MET A 218 -16.21 39.98 18.28
N GLY A 219 -16.96 39.82 19.38
CA GLY A 219 -18.33 40.30 19.53
C GLY A 219 -18.33 41.77 19.91
N ARG A 220 -18.71 42.64 18.97
CA ARG A 220 -18.87 44.08 19.17
C ARG A 220 -19.84 44.35 20.33
N HIS A 221 -19.35 45.06 21.35
CA HIS A 221 -20.18 45.58 22.44
C HIS A 221 -21.17 46.62 21.91
N HIS A 222 -22.47 46.29 21.93
CA HIS A 222 -23.52 47.29 22.03
C HIS A 222 -24.19 47.19 23.40
N ARG A 223 -23.89 48.20 24.25
CA ARG A 223 -24.59 48.47 25.50
C ARG A 223 -26.05 48.82 25.21
N ARG A 224 -27.01 48.12 25.82
CA ARG A 224 -28.28 48.72 26.27
C ARG A 224 -28.65 48.19 27.66
N ARG A 225 -28.86 49.15 28.56
CA ARG A 225 -29.30 49.00 29.95
C ARG A 225 -30.77 48.57 29.98
N GLY A 226 -31.12 47.65 30.86
CA GLY A 226 -32.49 47.35 31.28
C GLY A 226 -32.46 46.61 32.61
N ARG A 227 -33.10 47.20 33.63
CA ARG A 227 -33.15 46.72 35.02
C ARG A 227 -34.20 45.61 35.16
N GLY A 228 -34.01 44.68 36.11
CA GLY A 228 -35.12 43.99 36.76
C GLY A 228 -34.84 42.56 37.23
N ALA A 229 -35.03 42.36 38.54
CA ALA A 229 -35.44 41.13 39.24
C ALA A 229 -34.41 40.02 39.58
N GLU A 230 -34.10 40.04 40.87
CA GLU A 230 -33.79 39.00 41.85
C GLU A 230 -34.01 37.49 41.59
N HIS A 231 -33.22 36.74 42.37
CA HIS A 231 -33.42 35.38 42.92
C HIS A 231 -33.18 34.17 42.02
N ALA A 232 -32.01 33.54 42.19
CA ALA A 232 -31.88 32.13 42.62
C ALA A 232 -30.39 31.70 42.63
N ARG A 233 -29.90 31.18 43.77
CA ARG A 233 -28.71 30.31 43.80
C ARG A 233 -29.08 28.96 43.16
N PRO A 234 -28.13 28.30 42.48
CA PRO A 234 -28.01 26.87 42.73
C PRO A 234 -26.56 26.44 42.95
N GLU A 235 -26.37 25.80 44.10
CA GLU A 235 -25.82 24.44 44.25
C GLU A 235 -24.60 24.04 43.39
N SER A 236 -23.53 23.74 44.13
CA SER A 236 -22.40 22.93 43.71
C SER A 236 -22.87 21.57 43.15
N LYS A 237 -22.87 21.43 41.84
CA LYS A 237 -22.83 20.11 41.20
C LYS A 237 -21.38 19.80 40.84
N CYS A 238 -20.84 18.80 41.53
CA CYS A 238 -19.67 18.05 41.14
C CYS A 238 -19.85 17.64 39.67
N GLY A 239 -19.13 18.30 38.77
CA GLY A 239 -19.20 18.03 37.34
C GLY A 239 -18.63 16.64 37.07
N ALA A 240 -19.48 15.72 36.65
CA ALA A 240 -19.04 14.48 36.04
C ALA A 240 -18.12 14.83 34.86
N ASP A 241 -16.86 14.39 34.96
CA ASP A 241 -15.87 14.52 33.90
C ASP A 241 -16.39 13.75 32.68
N ASP A 242 -16.93 14.48 31.70
CA ASP A 242 -17.52 13.99 30.46
C ASP A 242 -16.39 13.49 29.55
N ARG A 243 -15.83 12.33 29.91
CA ARG A 243 -14.66 11.74 29.27
C ARG A 243 -15.08 11.01 28.00
N HIS A 244 -14.88 11.64 26.85
CA HIS A 244 -15.09 11.01 25.55
C HIS A 244 -13.92 10.06 25.20
N TYR A 245 -14.20 8.76 25.18
CA TYR A 245 -13.31 7.72 24.63
C TYR A 245 -13.83 7.28 23.27
N ARG A 246 -12.93 7.03 22.31
CA ARG A 246 -13.26 6.44 21.02
C ARG A 246 -12.57 5.09 20.88
N LEU A 247 -13.29 4.09 20.40
CA LEU A 247 -12.71 2.83 19.96
C LEU A 247 -11.93 3.10 18.67
N ASP A 248 -10.61 2.89 18.70
CA ASP A 248 -9.77 3.02 17.50
C ASP A 248 -9.92 1.74 16.66
N LEU A 249 -10.76 1.81 15.63
CA LEU A 249 -11.01 0.69 14.71
C LEU A 249 -10.06 0.71 13.50
N VAL A 250 -9.52 1.89 13.16
CA VAL A 250 -8.71 2.17 11.99
C VAL A 250 -7.90 3.43 12.28
N GLY A 251 -6.57 3.35 12.39
CA GLY A 251 -5.80 4.60 12.32
C GLY A 251 -4.37 4.64 12.82
N THR A 252 -3.88 3.67 13.59
CA THR A 252 -2.49 3.76 14.08
C THR A 252 -1.82 2.39 14.11
N ALA A 253 -0.52 2.35 13.82
CA ALA A 253 0.40 1.19 13.86
C ALA A 253 0.46 0.45 15.23
N ARG A 254 -0.48 0.73 16.14
CA ARG A 254 -0.66 0.11 17.45
C ARG A 254 -1.73 -0.99 17.47
N HIS A 255 -2.50 -1.17 16.39
CA HIS A 255 -3.61 -2.13 16.31
C HIS A 255 -3.28 -3.36 15.48
N ARG A 256 -3.82 -4.53 15.88
CA ARG A 256 -3.61 -5.78 15.12
C ARG A 256 -4.40 -5.75 13.82
N ALA A 257 -3.72 -5.75 12.68
CA ALA A 257 -4.33 -5.68 11.35
C ALA A 257 -4.50 -7.07 10.72
N VAL A 258 -5.54 -7.20 9.89
CA VAL A 258 -5.85 -8.41 9.12
C VAL A 258 -5.93 -8.02 7.65
N CYS A 259 -5.00 -8.53 6.84
CA CYS A 259 -5.13 -8.54 5.39
C CYS A 259 -5.93 -9.79 5.01
N VAL A 260 -6.92 -9.67 4.12
CA VAL A 260 -7.70 -10.81 3.64
C VAL A 260 -7.26 -11.10 2.22
N GLN A 261 -6.81 -12.34 1.97
CA GLN A 261 -6.56 -12.81 0.61
C GLN A 261 -7.82 -13.51 0.12
N THR A 262 -8.56 -12.85 -0.79
CA THR A 262 -9.69 -13.45 -1.49
C THR A 262 -9.18 -14.22 -2.70
N ALA A 263 -9.71 -15.42 -2.94
CA ALA A 263 -9.37 -16.22 -4.13
C ALA A 263 -9.90 -15.61 -5.44
N ASP A 264 -10.78 -14.60 -5.34
CA ASP A 264 -11.34 -13.89 -6.48
C ASP A 264 -10.38 -12.78 -6.95
N GLY A 265 -9.31 -13.18 -7.65
CA GLY A 265 -8.63 -12.30 -8.58
C GLY A 265 -9.48 -12.11 -9.85
N PRO A 266 -9.34 -10.99 -10.59
CA PRO A 266 -9.93 -10.88 -11.92
C PRO A 266 -9.47 -12.07 -12.78
N PRO A 267 -10.33 -12.66 -13.62
CA PRO A 267 -10.00 -13.85 -14.38
C PRO A 267 -8.84 -13.53 -15.34
N GLY A 268 -7.65 -14.06 -15.06
CA GLY A 268 -6.47 -13.85 -15.90
C GLY A 268 -5.11 -13.93 -15.20
N ILE A 269 -5.08 -13.92 -13.87
CA ILE A 269 -3.83 -14.01 -13.07
C ILE A 269 -4.03 -14.95 -11.88
N ALA A 270 -4.36 -16.21 -12.16
CA ALA A 270 -4.26 -17.28 -11.18
C ALA A 270 -3.08 -18.18 -11.57
N GLY A 271 -2.00 -18.10 -10.82
CA GLY A 271 -0.96 -19.14 -10.84
C GLY A 271 -1.58 -20.43 -10.31
N GLU A 272 -1.41 -21.52 -11.06
CA GLU A 272 -1.93 -22.84 -10.70
C GLU A 272 -1.41 -23.29 -9.33
N SER A 273 -2.30 -23.31 -8.33
CA SER A 273 -2.09 -24.02 -7.08
C SER A 273 -2.31 -25.51 -7.31
N VAL A 274 -1.23 -26.26 -7.54
CA VAL A 274 -1.26 -27.73 -7.57
C VAL A 274 -1.48 -28.25 -6.14
N ALA A 275 -2.75 -28.43 -5.78
CA ALA A 275 -3.14 -29.20 -4.60
C ALA A 275 -2.96 -30.70 -4.91
N LYS A 276 -1.90 -31.30 -4.36
CA LYS A 276 -1.70 -32.76 -4.36
C LYS A 276 -2.88 -33.44 -3.64
N ARG A 277 -3.72 -34.15 -4.40
CA ARG A 277 -4.60 -35.19 -3.83
C ARG A 277 -3.77 -36.45 -3.64
N GLY A 278 -3.61 -36.88 -2.40
CA GLY A 278 -3.04 -38.17 -2.05
C GLY A 278 -4.05 -39.30 -2.25
N GLY A 279 -3.64 -40.33 -2.98
CA GLY A 279 -4.28 -41.64 -3.08
C GLY A 279 -3.30 -42.58 -3.80
N ASN A 280 -2.96 -43.72 -3.17
CA ASN A 280 -2.02 -44.73 -3.67
C ASN A 280 -2.59 -46.13 -3.31
N PRO A 281 -2.12 -47.29 -3.82
CA PRO A 281 -1.47 -47.63 -5.11
C PRO A 281 -2.24 -48.75 -5.87
N ALA A 282 -2.02 -48.93 -7.18
CA ALA A 282 -2.04 -50.26 -7.83
C ALA A 282 -1.58 -50.18 -9.30
N GLY A 283 -0.62 -51.03 -9.69
CA GLY A 283 -0.39 -51.44 -11.09
C GLY A 283 0.91 -50.97 -11.75
N HIS A 284 1.94 -51.83 -11.72
CA HIS A 284 3.12 -51.88 -12.61
C HIS A 284 2.76 -51.84 -14.13
N PRO A 285 3.70 -51.70 -15.11
CA PRO A 285 5.15 -51.94 -15.00
C PRO A 285 6.12 -50.94 -15.68
N ASP A 286 7.36 -51.01 -15.17
CA ASP A 286 8.67 -51.03 -15.82
C ASP A 286 9.18 -49.83 -16.65
N ALA A 287 10.38 -49.41 -16.26
CA ALA A 287 11.15 -48.31 -16.82
C ALA A 287 12.32 -48.91 -17.62
N THR A 288 12.05 -49.29 -18.86
CA THR A 288 13.09 -49.48 -19.89
C THR A 288 12.46 -49.17 -21.25
N GLU A 289 13.21 -48.51 -22.15
CA GLU A 289 12.75 -47.85 -23.40
C GLU A 289 12.15 -46.44 -23.15
N LEU A 290 12.58 -45.33 -23.74
CA LEU A 290 13.33 -45.07 -24.96
C LEU A 290 14.39 -43.99 -24.71
N SER A 291 15.65 -44.40 -24.77
CA SER A 291 16.71 -43.57 -25.34
C SER A 291 16.57 -43.64 -26.86
N LYS A 292 16.54 -42.47 -27.52
CA LYS A 292 16.82 -42.15 -28.95
C LYS A 292 15.71 -41.31 -29.61
N ARG A 293 16.17 -40.36 -30.44
CA ARG A 293 15.48 -39.24 -31.15
C ARG A 293 15.45 -37.97 -30.28
N GLY A 294 16.32 -36.96 -30.44
CA GLY A 294 17.16 -36.57 -31.56
C GLY A 294 16.36 -35.75 -32.58
N THR A 295 16.32 -34.41 -32.41
CA THR A 295 16.51 -33.36 -33.44
C THR A 295 16.14 -31.98 -32.88
N THR A 296 17.07 -31.03 -33.01
CA THR A 296 16.92 -29.57 -32.92
C THR A 296 15.96 -29.01 -33.97
N PRO A 297 15.45 -27.78 -33.76
CA PRO A 297 15.40 -26.82 -34.86
C PRO A 297 16.10 -25.50 -34.55
N GLU A 298 16.82 -25.04 -35.56
CA GLU A 298 17.40 -23.71 -35.74
C GLU A 298 16.38 -22.58 -35.58
N LEU A 299 16.85 -21.48 -35.00
CA LEU A 299 16.29 -20.15 -35.16
C LEU A 299 17.05 -19.45 -36.30
N SER A 300 16.33 -18.94 -37.29
CA SER A 300 16.83 -18.00 -38.28
C SER A 300 15.71 -17.03 -38.69
N LEU A 301 16.06 -15.74 -38.66
CA LEU A 301 15.35 -14.51 -39.02
C LEU A 301 14.36 -13.95 -37.99
#